data_AF-I0CEN3-F1
#
_entry.id   AF-I0CEN3-F1
#
_cell.length_a   1.000
_cell.length_b   1.000
_cell.length_c   1.000
_cell.angle_alpha   90.00
_cell.angle_beta   90.00
_cell.angle_gamma   90.00
#
_symmetry.space_group_name_H-M   'P 1'
#
loop_
_entity.id
_entity.type
_entity.pdbx_description
1 polymer ?
#
loop_
_entity_poly.entity_id
_entity_poly.type
_entity_poly.pdbx_seq_one_letter_code
_entity_poly.pdbx_strand_id
1 'polypeptide(L)'
;MCEHAAALRAAENDLATHRQRHATLTAWLHNPTHDLGARTALAQLLGLPAPADTPTRRFQPTTHNLKADEYDGIPVIELDGDQVIAITNDINRAIHAITHYGNDHDWAHINITTDRLRPEWVAFEWQPEDAECEWLTLNAEPGDDMAVHTYRLPY
;
A
#
# COMPACT_ATOMS: atom_id res chain seq x y z
N MET A 1 -40.81 47.11 -7.01
CA MET A 1 -39.35 46.92 -6.88
C MET A 1 -38.95 45.92 -5.78
N CYS A 2 -39.79 45.57 -4.80
CA CYS A 2 -39.41 44.66 -3.71
C CYS A 2 -39.35 43.16 -4.09
N GLU A 3 -40.21 42.66 -4.97
CA GLU A 3 -40.24 41.22 -5.33
C GLU A 3 -39.00 40.76 -6.11
N HIS A 4 -38.49 41.60 -7.01
CA HIS A 4 -37.30 41.26 -7.80
C HIS A 4 -36.04 41.21 -6.92
N ALA A 5 -35.95 42.09 -5.92
CA ALA A 5 -34.86 42.08 -4.94
C ALA A 5 -34.94 40.85 -4.00
N ALA A 6 -36.15 40.42 -3.63
CA ALA A 6 -36.35 39.21 -2.83
C ALA A 6 -36.03 37.94 -3.63
N ALA A 7 -36.46 37.85 -4.89
CA ALA A 7 -36.16 36.73 -5.78
C ALA A 7 -34.66 36.62 -6.08
N LEU A 8 -33.98 37.74 -6.31
CA LEU A 8 -32.53 37.77 -6.49
C LEU A 8 -31.80 37.24 -5.25
N ARG A 9 -32.18 37.72 -4.06
CA ARG A 9 -31.58 37.27 -2.80
C ARG A 9 -31.83 35.77 -2.55
N ALA A 10 -33.01 35.26 -2.91
CA ALA A 10 -33.30 33.83 -2.83
C ALA A 10 -32.38 33.02 -3.78
N ALA A 11 -32.24 33.46 -5.03
CA ALA A 11 -31.35 32.80 -6.00
C ALA A 11 -29.87 32.83 -5.57
N GLU A 12 -29.41 33.91 -4.94
CA GLU A 12 -28.05 34.01 -4.38
C GLU A 12 -27.83 33.01 -3.23
N ASN A 13 -28.82 32.86 -2.35
CA ASN A 13 -28.77 31.88 -1.25
C ASN A 13 -28.77 30.44 -1.78
N ASP A 14 -29.57 30.15 -2.80
CA ASP A 14 -29.61 28.82 -3.42
C ASP A 14 -28.27 28.50 -4.09
N LEU A 15 -27.70 29.45 -4.83
CA LEU A 15 -26.37 29.29 -5.44
C LEU A 15 -25.28 29.08 -4.38
N ALA A 16 -25.30 29.83 -3.27
CA ALA A 16 -24.37 29.63 -2.16
C ALA A 16 -24.51 28.22 -1.58
N THR A 17 -25.74 27.74 -1.40
CA THR A 17 -26.03 26.38 -0.92
C THR A 17 -25.49 25.31 -1.88
N HIS A 18 -25.69 25.48 -3.18
CA HIS A 18 -25.17 24.56 -4.19
C HIS A 18 -23.64 24.52 -4.22
N ARG A 19 -22.98 25.68 -4.14
CA ARG A 19 -21.51 25.77 -4.05
C ARG A 19 -20.97 25.04 -2.82
N GLN A 20 -21.64 25.22 -1.67
CA GLN A 20 -21.24 24.53 -0.45
C GLN A 20 -21.37 23.01 -0.59
N ARG A 21 -22.50 22.52 -1.14
CA ARG A 21 -22.70 21.07 -1.38
C ARG A 21 -21.67 20.50 -2.34
N HIS A 22 -21.38 21.21 -3.42
CA HIS A 22 -20.34 20.81 -4.37
C HIS A 22 -18.98 20.69 -3.68
N ALA A 23 -18.58 21.70 -2.89
CA ALA A 23 -17.32 21.67 -2.15
C ALA A 23 -17.24 20.48 -1.19
N THR A 24 -18.32 20.17 -0.46
CA THR A 24 -18.39 19.01 0.42
C THR A 24 -18.22 17.68 -0.35
N LEU A 25 -18.93 17.52 -1.47
CA LEU A 25 -18.84 16.30 -2.28
C LEU A 25 -17.45 16.12 -2.90
N THR A 26 -16.85 17.21 -3.41
CA THR A 26 -15.48 17.20 -3.92
C THR A 26 -14.49 16.80 -2.82
N ALA A 27 -14.60 17.39 -1.62
CA ALA A 27 -13.72 17.04 -0.51
C ALA A 27 -13.85 15.57 -0.10
N TRP A 28 -15.07 15.02 -0.10
CA TRP A 28 -15.31 13.62 0.21
C TRP A 28 -14.77 12.68 -0.87
N LEU A 29 -15.03 12.96 -2.16
CA LEU A 29 -14.56 12.16 -3.29
C LEU A 29 -13.03 12.10 -3.40
N HIS A 30 -12.32 13.15 -2.97
CA HIS A 30 -10.86 13.21 -3.03
C HIS A 30 -10.17 12.87 -1.70
N ASN A 31 -10.93 12.48 -0.68
CA ASN A 31 -10.34 12.06 0.58
C ASN A 31 -9.93 10.57 0.51
N PRO A 32 -8.62 10.25 0.51
CA PRO A 32 -8.15 8.87 0.41
C PRO A 32 -8.45 8.03 1.66
N THR A 33 -8.94 8.62 2.76
CA THR A 33 -9.39 7.85 3.93
C THR A 33 -10.76 7.20 3.73
N HIS A 34 -11.45 7.47 2.62
CA HIS A 34 -12.69 6.80 2.25
C HIS A 34 -12.40 5.70 1.25
N ASP A 35 -13.08 4.56 1.42
CA ASP A 35 -13.03 3.41 0.53
C ASP A 35 -13.19 3.81 -0.94
N LEU A 36 -12.29 3.32 -1.79
CA LEU A 36 -12.24 3.59 -3.23
C LEU A 36 -13.53 3.15 -3.93
N GLY A 37 -14.12 2.02 -3.54
CA GLY A 37 -15.39 1.54 -4.07
C GLY A 37 -16.53 2.52 -3.78
N ALA A 38 -16.61 3.03 -2.55
CA ALA A 38 -17.58 4.02 -2.14
C ALA A 38 -17.38 5.38 -2.85
N ARG A 39 -16.12 5.81 -3.04
CA ARG A 39 -15.77 7.01 -3.81
C ARG A 39 -16.16 6.87 -5.29
N THR A 40 -15.88 5.72 -5.88
CA THR A 40 -16.22 5.41 -7.28
C THR A 40 -17.73 5.32 -7.50
N ALA A 41 -18.46 4.65 -6.60
CA ALA A 41 -19.92 4.55 -6.67
C ALA A 41 -20.59 5.93 -6.59
N LEU A 42 -20.10 6.82 -5.72
CA LEU A 42 -20.60 8.19 -5.65
C LEU A 42 -20.27 8.99 -6.91
N ALA A 43 -19.05 8.87 -7.44
CA ALA A 43 -18.68 9.53 -8.69
C ALA A 43 -19.59 9.11 -9.85
N GLN A 44 -19.88 7.81 -9.98
CA GLN A 44 -20.82 7.27 -10.97
C GLN A 44 -22.24 7.82 -10.79
N LEU A 45 -22.75 7.84 -9.55
CA LEU A 45 -24.07 8.41 -9.25
C LEU A 45 -24.17 9.88 -9.66
N LEU A 46 -23.08 10.63 -9.54
CA LEU A 46 -23.00 12.05 -9.89
C LEU A 46 -22.62 12.32 -11.35
N GLY A 47 -22.36 11.28 -12.16
CA GLY A 47 -21.91 11.43 -13.56
C GLY A 47 -20.52 12.05 -13.69
N LEU A 48 -19.67 11.88 -12.66
CA LEU A 48 -18.29 12.36 -12.61
C LEU A 48 -17.31 11.26 -13.02
N PRO A 49 -16.10 11.60 -13.50
CA PRO A 49 -15.04 10.61 -13.66
C PRO A 49 -14.75 9.94 -12.31
N ALA A 50 -14.43 8.65 -12.35
CA ALA A 50 -13.96 7.95 -11.16
C ALA A 50 -12.76 8.69 -10.56
N PRO A 51 -12.65 8.78 -9.22
CA PRO A 51 -11.44 9.29 -8.61
C PRO A 51 -10.27 8.43 -9.09
N ALA A 52 -9.15 9.08 -9.40
CA ALA A 52 -7.93 8.34 -9.70
C ALA A 52 -7.62 7.43 -8.50
N ASP A 53 -7.25 6.19 -8.77
CA ASP A 53 -6.66 5.32 -7.76
C ASP A 53 -5.58 6.13 -7.05
N THR A 54 -5.62 6.06 -5.72
CA THR A 54 -4.55 6.64 -4.90
C THR A 54 -3.25 6.11 -5.50
N PRO A 55 -2.34 6.98 -5.98
CA PRO A 55 -1.18 6.52 -6.74
C PRO A 55 -0.45 5.47 -5.90
N THR A 56 -0.12 4.35 -6.54
CA THR A 56 0.71 3.34 -5.90
C THR A 56 1.95 4.04 -5.37
N ARG A 57 2.22 3.84 -4.09
CA ARG A 57 3.26 4.60 -3.39
C ARG A 57 4.25 3.64 -2.78
N ARG A 58 5.51 3.79 -3.18
CA ARG A 58 6.62 3.12 -2.53
C ARG A 58 6.71 3.53 -1.07
N PHE A 59 6.99 2.55 -0.22
CA PHE A 59 7.15 2.78 1.21
C PHE A 59 8.39 2.08 1.74
N GLN A 60 8.96 2.64 2.82
CA GLN A 60 10.01 1.97 3.57
C GLN A 60 9.39 0.78 4.32
N PRO A 61 9.84 -0.47 4.05
CA PRO A 61 9.32 -1.63 4.76
C PRO A 61 9.63 -1.54 6.26
N THR A 62 8.62 -1.84 7.06
CA THR A 62 8.72 -2.01 8.52
C THR A 62 7.94 -3.27 8.89
N THR A 63 8.25 -3.88 10.03
CA THR A 63 7.52 -5.05 10.52
C THR A 63 6.03 -4.78 10.67
N HIS A 64 5.66 -3.57 11.10
CA HIS A 64 4.27 -3.15 11.20
C HIS A 64 3.55 -3.10 9.84
N ASN A 65 4.13 -2.41 8.85
CA ASN A 65 3.49 -2.24 7.53
C ASN A 65 3.40 -3.55 6.75
N LEU A 66 4.39 -4.42 6.92
CA LEU A 66 4.46 -5.71 6.24
C LEU A 66 3.73 -6.83 6.99
N LYS A 67 3.30 -6.57 8.24
CA LYS A 67 2.85 -7.63 9.18
C LYS A 67 3.89 -8.76 9.28
N ALA A 68 5.16 -8.37 9.27
CA ALA A 68 6.29 -9.30 9.24
C ALA A 68 6.61 -9.83 10.64
N ASP A 69 7.07 -11.09 10.68
CA ASP A 69 7.77 -11.61 11.85
C ASP A 69 9.17 -11.00 11.93
N GLU A 70 9.69 -10.88 13.15
CA GLU A 70 11.00 -10.28 13.40
C GLU A 70 11.92 -11.27 14.13
N TYR A 71 13.06 -11.55 13.53
CA TYR A 71 14.09 -12.43 14.10
C TYR A 71 15.42 -11.68 14.16
N ASP A 72 15.92 -11.44 15.37
CA ASP A 72 17.13 -10.65 15.64
C ASP A 72 17.14 -9.27 14.94
N GLY A 73 16.00 -8.60 14.95
CA GLY A 73 15.82 -7.31 14.30
C GLY A 73 15.77 -7.37 12.77
N ILE A 74 15.62 -8.55 12.18
CA ILE A 74 15.44 -8.74 10.74
C ILE A 74 13.98 -9.10 10.46
N PRO A 75 13.26 -8.26 9.69
CA PRO A 75 11.94 -8.60 9.19
C PRO A 75 12.02 -9.80 8.23
N VAL A 76 11.17 -10.79 8.47
CA VAL A 76 10.97 -11.96 7.61
C VAL A 76 9.51 -12.03 7.21
N ILE A 77 9.25 -12.18 5.91
CA ILE A 77 7.90 -12.35 5.37
C ILE A 77 7.86 -13.51 4.40
N GLU A 78 6.74 -14.23 4.44
CA GLU A 78 6.33 -15.16 3.41
C GLU A 78 5.53 -14.40 2.34
N LEU A 79 5.93 -14.58 1.09
CA LEU A 79 5.25 -14.08 -0.10
C LEU A 79 4.37 -15.19 -0.67
N ASP A 80 3.39 -14.80 -1.49
CA ASP A 80 2.57 -15.75 -2.24
C ASP A 80 3.44 -16.74 -3.04
N GLY A 81 3.13 -18.03 -2.91
CA GLY A 81 3.88 -19.12 -3.54
C GLY A 81 5.03 -19.68 -2.71
N ASP A 82 4.88 -19.70 -1.38
CA ASP A 82 5.78 -20.33 -0.40
C ASP A 82 7.22 -19.78 -0.45
N GLN A 83 7.40 -18.54 -0.90
CA GLN A 83 8.71 -17.88 -0.94
C GLN A 83 8.92 -17.07 0.33
N VAL A 84 10.12 -17.13 0.91
CA VAL A 84 10.44 -16.35 2.11
C VAL A 84 11.51 -15.32 1.79
N ILE A 85 11.32 -14.08 2.24
CA ILE A 85 12.32 -13.02 2.13
C ILE A 85 12.72 -12.50 3.50
N ALA A 86 14.03 -12.28 3.69
CA ALA A 86 14.58 -11.56 4.83
C ALA A 86 15.09 -10.18 4.38
N ILE A 87 14.71 -9.12 5.09
CA ILE A 87 15.07 -7.75 4.75
C ILE A 87 16.37 -7.36 5.46
N THR A 88 17.50 -7.57 4.80
CA THR A 88 18.84 -7.28 5.32
C THR A 88 19.88 -7.24 4.19
N ASN A 89 20.97 -6.52 4.42
CA ASN A 89 22.16 -6.52 3.56
C ASN A 89 23.26 -7.50 4.03
N ASP A 90 23.00 -8.27 5.10
CA ASP A 90 23.93 -9.25 5.66
C ASP A 90 23.40 -10.68 5.46
N ILE A 91 24.10 -11.46 4.62
CA ILE A 91 23.72 -12.84 4.29
C ILE A 91 23.70 -13.76 5.51
N ASN A 92 24.59 -13.57 6.49
CA ASN A 92 24.63 -14.44 7.67
C ASN A 92 23.44 -14.16 8.57
N ARG A 93 23.05 -12.89 8.70
CA ARG A 93 21.83 -12.51 9.42
C ARG A 93 20.58 -13.00 8.69
N ALA A 94 20.56 -12.97 7.36
CA ALA A 94 19.46 -13.53 6.58
C ALA A 94 19.30 -15.03 6.82
N ILE A 95 20.40 -15.80 6.77
CA ILE A 95 20.39 -17.24 7.05
C ILE A 95 19.83 -17.51 8.44
N HIS A 96 20.31 -16.78 9.45
CA HIS A 96 19.85 -16.97 10.82
C HIS A 96 18.35 -16.68 10.97
N ALA A 97 17.89 -15.55 10.44
CA ALA A 97 16.48 -15.14 10.50
C ALA A 97 15.55 -16.13 9.78
N ILE A 98 15.90 -16.56 8.55
CA ILE A 98 15.11 -17.52 7.78
C ILE A 98 15.14 -18.92 8.41
N THR A 99 16.26 -19.31 9.02
CA THR A 99 16.35 -20.59 9.76
C THR A 99 15.43 -20.57 10.98
N HIS A 100 15.37 -19.45 11.70
CA HIS A 100 14.48 -19.29 12.85
C HIS A 100 13.01 -19.30 12.42
N TYR A 101 12.66 -18.52 11.39
CA TYR A 101 11.33 -18.56 10.77
C TYR A 101 10.93 -19.98 10.38
N GLY A 102 11.83 -20.70 9.70
CA GLY A 102 11.60 -22.09 9.31
C GLY A 102 11.38 -23.02 10.50
N ASN A 103 12.10 -22.86 11.61
CA ASN A 103 11.87 -23.67 12.81
C ASN A 103 10.48 -23.45 13.41
N ASP A 104 9.98 -22.22 13.42
CA ASP A 104 8.63 -21.89 13.91
C ASP A 104 7.51 -22.43 13.00
N HIS A 105 7.83 -22.68 11.73
CA HIS A 105 6.91 -23.16 10.69
C HIS A 105 7.16 -24.63 10.26
N ASP A 106 7.75 -25.45 11.14
CA ASP A 106 8.02 -26.89 10.94
C ASP A 106 9.02 -27.25 9.81
N TRP A 107 9.84 -26.29 9.37
CA TRP A 107 10.90 -26.46 8.37
C TRP A 107 12.28 -26.74 8.98
N ALA A 108 12.34 -27.15 10.26
CA ALA A 108 13.60 -27.42 10.96
C ALA A 108 14.49 -28.49 10.28
N HIS A 109 13.93 -29.29 9.38
CA HIS A 109 14.64 -30.28 8.58
C HIS A 109 15.32 -29.68 7.34
N ILE A 110 15.00 -28.44 6.99
CA ILE A 110 15.52 -27.73 5.82
C ILE A 110 16.79 -26.99 6.22
N ASN A 111 17.93 -27.38 5.65
CA ASN A 111 19.17 -26.64 5.83
C ASN A 111 19.17 -25.39 4.93
N ILE A 112 19.17 -24.21 5.55
CA ILE A 112 19.24 -22.92 4.86
C ILE A 112 20.71 -22.50 4.75
N THR A 113 21.21 -22.46 3.52
CA THR A 113 22.62 -22.16 3.22
C THR A 113 22.74 -21.00 2.26
N THR A 114 23.94 -20.41 2.18
CA THR A 114 24.21 -19.23 1.34
C THR A 114 23.88 -19.44 -0.13
N ASP A 115 24.07 -20.66 -0.65
CA ASP A 115 23.80 -21.02 -2.04
C ASP A 115 22.30 -21.15 -2.37
N ARG A 116 21.46 -21.26 -1.33
CA ARG A 116 20.00 -21.29 -1.49
C ARG A 116 19.36 -19.91 -1.45
N LEU A 117 20.05 -18.90 -0.93
CA LEU A 117 19.52 -17.55 -0.86
C LEU A 117 19.92 -16.73 -2.09
N ARG A 118 18.93 -16.10 -2.72
CA ARG A 118 19.13 -15.16 -3.81
C ARG A 118 19.17 -13.73 -3.26
N PRO A 119 20.29 -12.99 -3.37
CA PRO A 119 20.33 -11.58 -3.03
C PRO A 119 19.59 -10.75 -4.08
N GLU A 120 18.74 -9.84 -3.63
CA GLU A 120 17.92 -8.99 -4.51
C GLU A 120 17.78 -7.57 -3.93
N TRP A 121 17.57 -6.59 -4.82
CA TRP A 121 17.09 -5.26 -4.44
C TRP A 121 15.61 -5.17 -4.82
N VAL A 122 14.78 -4.77 -3.86
CA VAL A 122 13.34 -4.66 -4.06
C VAL A 122 12.81 -3.35 -3.49
N ALA A 123 11.77 -2.82 -4.13
CA ALA A 123 10.94 -1.76 -3.56
C ALA A 123 9.57 -2.33 -3.20
N PHE A 124 9.00 -1.89 -2.09
CA PHE A 124 7.65 -2.26 -1.66
C PHE A 124 6.68 -1.15 -2.06
N GLU A 125 5.57 -1.53 -2.67
CA GLU A 125 4.60 -0.58 -3.21
C GLU A 125 3.18 -0.96 -2.80
N TRP A 126 2.48 -0.03 -2.12
CA TRP A 126 1.06 -0.17 -1.80
C TRP A 126 0.25 -0.28 -3.07
N GLN A 127 -0.65 -1.26 -3.10
CA GLN A 127 -1.59 -1.44 -4.18
C GLN A 127 -2.90 -0.66 -3.92
N PRO A 128 -3.71 -0.43 -4.96
CA PRO A 128 -5.07 0.05 -4.78
C PRO A 128 -5.89 -0.85 -3.83
N GLU A 129 -6.91 -0.27 -3.17
CA GLU A 129 -7.71 -0.99 -2.17
C GLU A 129 -8.50 -2.18 -2.73
N ASP A 130 -8.75 -2.20 -4.05
CA ASP A 130 -9.43 -3.29 -4.75
C ASP A 130 -8.46 -4.35 -5.32
N ALA A 131 -7.16 -4.19 -5.08
CA ALA A 131 -6.17 -5.18 -5.47
C ALA A 131 -6.24 -6.45 -4.60
N GLU A 132 -5.77 -7.57 -5.15
CA GLU A 132 -5.78 -8.87 -4.46
C GLU A 132 -4.85 -8.92 -3.24
N CYS A 133 -3.88 -8.00 -3.15
CA CYS A 133 -2.91 -7.89 -2.08
C CYS A 133 -2.70 -6.41 -1.70
N GLU A 134 -2.36 -6.14 -0.43
CA GLU A 134 -2.19 -4.77 0.08
C GLU A 134 -0.96 -4.08 -0.52
N TRP A 135 0.11 -4.84 -0.82
CA TRP A 135 1.34 -4.33 -1.39
C TRP A 135 2.02 -5.42 -2.24
N LEU A 136 2.91 -4.99 -3.15
CA LEU A 136 3.74 -5.87 -3.97
C LEU A 136 5.23 -5.56 -3.78
N THR A 137 6.07 -6.55 -4.09
CA THR A 137 7.51 -6.34 -4.29
C THR A 137 7.79 -6.07 -5.77
N LEU A 138 8.54 -5.02 -6.04
CA LEU A 138 9.02 -4.66 -7.38
C LEU A 138 10.54 -4.84 -7.42
N ASN A 139 11.04 -5.40 -8.51
CA ASN A 139 12.49 -5.43 -8.75
C ASN A 139 13.01 -3.99 -8.79
N ALA A 140 14.10 -3.74 -8.08
CA ALA A 140 14.75 -2.44 -7.99
C ALA A 140 16.27 -2.59 -8.18
N GLU A 141 16.94 -1.47 -8.40
CA GLU A 141 18.40 -1.38 -8.42
C GLU A 141 18.94 -0.71 -7.14
N PRO A 142 20.22 -0.92 -6.79
CA PRO A 142 20.84 -0.19 -5.68
C PRO A 142 20.76 1.32 -5.89
N GLY A 143 20.12 2.02 -4.96
CA GLY A 143 19.95 3.48 -5.00
C GLY A 143 18.64 3.97 -5.61
N ASP A 144 17.79 3.07 -6.10
CA ASP A 144 16.41 3.42 -6.46
C ASP A 144 15.62 3.88 -5.23
N ASP A 145 14.59 4.71 -5.46
CA ASP A 145 13.73 5.23 -4.40
C ASP A 145 13.10 4.10 -3.57
N MET A 146 13.32 4.17 -2.25
CA MET A 146 12.89 3.19 -1.24
C MET A 146 13.33 1.74 -1.50
N ALA A 147 14.38 1.53 -2.32
CA ALA A 147 14.93 0.20 -2.55
C ALA A 147 15.64 -0.33 -1.29
N VAL A 148 15.32 -1.57 -0.91
CA VAL A 148 15.96 -2.29 0.18
C VAL A 148 16.60 -3.57 -0.34
N HIS A 149 17.69 -3.97 0.29
CA HIS A 149 18.33 -5.24 0.02
C HIS A 149 17.60 -6.37 0.76
N THR A 150 17.37 -7.47 0.08
CA THR A 150 16.74 -8.67 0.63
C THR A 150 17.51 -9.93 0.24
N TYR A 151 17.27 -11.00 0.99
CA TYR A 151 17.66 -12.34 0.62
C TYR A 151 16.39 -13.18 0.50
N ARG A 152 16.13 -13.71 -0.69
CA ARG A 152 14.99 -14.56 -1.00
C ARG A 152 15.39 -16.02 -0.93
N LEU A 153 14.64 -16.82 -0.21
CA LEU A 153 14.63 -18.28 -0.31
C LEU A 153 13.58 -18.67 -1.37
N PRO A 154 13.99 -19.10 -2.57
CA PRO A 154 13.07 -19.68 -3.53
C PRO A 154 12.61 -21.06 -3.04
N TYR A 155 11.40 -21.45 -3.42
CA TYR A 155 10.86 -22.79 -3.22
C TYR A 155 11.80 -23.87 -3.78
#